data_AF-A0A0W1GCM5-F1
#
_entry.id   AF-A0A0W1GCM5-F1
#
_cell.length_a   1.000
_cell.length_b   1.000
_cell.length_c   1.000
_cell.angle_alpha   90.00
_cell.angle_beta   90.00
_cell.angle_gamma   90.00
#
_symmetry.space_group_name_H-M   'P 1'
#
loop_
_entity.id
_entity.type
_entity.pdbx_description
1 polymer ?
#
loop_
_entity_poly.entity_id
_entity_poly.type
_entity_poly.pdbx_seq_one_letter_code
_entity_poly.pdbx_strand_id
1 'polypeptide(L)'
;MTDLPTTNTVMLTLVKPGGQLEVYFERRPMPEPKPHEVLVKVLATPINPSDLGLLFGGADMTTARAGERDGLPMITADVPPAGMRAMGGRIGDALAIGNEGCGVVVKAGDSPEAQALVGKTVALLGGEMYAEYRCLPVQMTMPLPDGTDPVDGASCFVNPLTSLAFTETMRMENHSAIVHTAAASNLGQMLVKICAKDGIPLVNIVRSDAQVDILKGIGAQHVVNSSADDFMDRLVDAIAETGATIGFDATGGGKLAGQILTAMEAAAVRKMTTYSRYGSDTFKQVYIYGALDLSPTTFSARSFGLTWGLGGFLLTPFMAKAGMETVGRMRKRVVDELTTTFKSHYSHEISLTDALDVDTAQAYNAKRTGEKYLIRP
;
A
#
# COMPACT_ATOMS: atom_id res chain seq x y z
N MET A 1 12.59 -3.11 34.60
CA MET A 1 12.49 -4.09 33.51
C MET A 1 11.15 -4.78 33.69
N THR A 2 10.26 -4.66 32.72
CA THR A 2 9.02 -5.45 32.69
C THR A 2 9.41 -6.89 32.39
N ASP A 3 8.91 -7.85 33.16
CA ASP A 3 9.12 -9.27 32.85
C ASP A 3 8.48 -9.55 31.49
N LEU A 4 9.32 -9.80 30.48
CA LEU A 4 8.86 -10.18 29.15
C LEU A 4 8.32 -11.61 29.18
N PRO A 5 7.28 -11.93 28.39
CA PRO A 5 6.82 -13.31 28.28
C PRO A 5 7.93 -14.19 27.67
N THR A 6 7.90 -15.50 27.98
CA THR A 6 8.89 -16.46 27.47
C THR A 6 8.73 -16.74 25.98
N THR A 7 7.52 -16.51 25.45
CA THR A 7 7.17 -16.75 24.05
C THR A 7 6.51 -15.52 23.41
N ASN A 8 6.58 -15.46 22.08
CA ASN A 8 6.01 -14.45 21.21
C ASN A 8 5.15 -15.15 20.15
N THR A 9 3.89 -14.75 20.02
CA THR A 9 2.97 -15.28 19.00
C THR A 9 3.19 -14.55 17.68
N VAL A 10 3.38 -15.32 16.60
CA VAL A 10 3.62 -14.80 15.25
C VAL A 10 2.64 -15.46 14.28
N MET A 11 2.00 -14.66 13.43
CA MET A 11 1.18 -15.16 12.33
C MET A 11 2.05 -15.63 11.18
N LEU A 12 1.75 -16.81 10.65
CA LEU A 12 2.43 -17.43 9.52
C LEU A 12 1.46 -17.81 8.41
N THR A 13 1.95 -17.80 7.18
CA THR A 13 1.25 -18.24 5.97
C THR A 13 2.10 -19.28 5.25
N LEU A 14 1.51 -20.43 4.94
CA LEU A 14 2.16 -21.58 4.32
C LEU A 14 1.33 -22.07 3.14
N VAL A 15 1.95 -22.14 1.96
CA VAL A 15 1.36 -22.84 0.81
C VAL A 15 1.95 -24.24 0.75
N LYS A 16 1.13 -25.27 0.99
CA LYS A 16 1.55 -26.68 0.94
C LYS A 16 1.68 -27.17 -0.50
N PRO A 17 2.61 -28.12 -0.79
CA PRO A 17 2.74 -28.75 -2.11
C PRO A 17 1.45 -29.37 -2.64
N GLY A 18 0.53 -29.78 -1.74
CA GLY A 18 -0.75 -30.39 -2.08
C GLY A 18 -1.85 -29.42 -2.54
N GLY A 19 -1.57 -28.13 -2.72
CA GLY A 19 -2.57 -27.17 -3.18
C GLY A 19 -3.47 -26.64 -2.06
N GLN A 20 -2.92 -26.48 -0.85
CA GLN A 20 -3.65 -25.94 0.30
C GLN A 20 -2.84 -24.80 0.94
N LEU A 21 -3.51 -23.70 1.23
CA LEU A 21 -3.03 -22.62 2.08
C LEU A 21 -3.35 -22.93 3.53
N GLU A 22 -2.42 -22.66 4.44
CA GLU A 22 -2.65 -22.55 5.87
C GLU A 22 -2.17 -21.19 6.37
N VAL A 23 -3.03 -20.49 7.11
CA VAL A 23 -2.67 -19.30 7.86
C VAL A 23 -2.91 -19.57 9.33
N TYR A 24 -1.87 -19.53 10.15
CA TYR A 24 -1.91 -20.00 11.53
C TYR A 24 -0.97 -19.19 12.42
N PHE A 25 -1.07 -19.39 13.74
CA PHE A 25 -0.17 -18.80 14.71
C PHE A 25 0.87 -19.80 15.20
N GLU A 26 2.08 -19.31 15.44
CA GLU A 26 3.15 -20.07 16.07
C GLU A 26 3.68 -19.31 17.29
N ARG A 27 3.76 -19.99 18.44
CA ARG A 27 4.43 -19.46 19.63
C ARG A 27 5.91 -19.74 19.51
N ARG A 28 6.71 -18.70 19.29
CA ARG A 28 8.17 -18.77 19.19
C ARG A 28 8.82 -18.32 20.50
N PRO A 29 10.05 -18.75 20.83
CA PRO A 29 10.80 -18.12 21.92
C PRO A 29 10.89 -16.61 21.73
N MET A 30 10.83 -15.85 22.83
CA MET A 30 10.98 -14.40 22.80
C MET A 30 12.29 -14.01 22.10
N PRO A 31 12.26 -13.20 21.03
CA PRO A 31 13.48 -12.82 20.33
C PRO A 31 14.35 -11.89 21.19
N GLU A 32 15.66 -12.10 21.13
CA GLU A 32 16.66 -11.30 21.82
C GLU A 32 17.35 -10.33 20.84
N PRO A 33 17.40 -9.02 21.14
CA PRO A 33 17.99 -8.06 20.22
C PRO A 33 19.51 -8.19 20.13
N LYS A 34 20.01 -8.22 18.89
CA LYS A 34 21.45 -8.00 18.60
C LYS A 34 21.84 -6.57 18.96
N PRO A 35 23.15 -6.25 19.06
CA PRO A 35 23.61 -4.94 19.52
C PRO A 35 22.96 -3.73 18.81
N HIS A 36 22.68 -3.82 17.52
CA HIS A 36 22.11 -2.75 16.68
C HIS A 36 20.59 -2.87 16.46
N GLU A 37 19.92 -3.77 17.20
CA GLU A 37 18.50 -4.05 17.07
C GLU A 37 17.74 -3.57 18.31
N VAL A 38 16.43 -3.36 18.12
CA VAL A 38 15.48 -3.08 19.19
C VAL A 38 14.39 -4.14 19.19
N LEU A 39 13.94 -4.52 20.38
CA LEU A 39 12.75 -5.32 20.60
C LEU A 39 11.57 -4.39 20.86
N VAL A 40 10.57 -4.49 19.99
CA VAL A 40 9.38 -3.64 20.01
C VAL A 40 8.18 -4.49 20.36
N LYS A 41 7.40 -4.06 21.35
CA LYS A 41 6.04 -4.57 21.55
C LYS A 41 5.16 -3.91 20.50
N VAL A 42 4.66 -4.67 19.54
CA VAL A 42 3.79 -4.16 18.49
C VAL A 42 2.43 -3.85 19.11
N LEU A 43 1.90 -2.66 18.85
CA LEU A 43 0.63 -2.20 19.42
C LEU A 43 -0.41 -1.93 18.34
N ALA A 44 0.01 -1.73 17.09
CA ALA A 44 -0.87 -1.48 15.97
C ALA A 44 -0.18 -1.89 14.65
N THR A 45 -0.86 -2.65 13.81
CA THR A 45 -0.36 -3.00 12.46
C THR A 45 -1.51 -3.07 11.47
N PRO A 46 -1.43 -2.36 10.33
CA PRO A 46 -2.53 -2.32 9.37
C PRO A 46 -2.61 -3.59 8.53
N ILE A 47 -3.81 -3.85 8.01
CA ILE A 47 -4.00 -4.78 6.90
C ILE A 47 -4.00 -3.99 5.59
N ASN A 48 -2.87 -4.03 4.87
CA ASN A 48 -2.74 -3.44 3.53
C ASN A 48 -2.95 -4.50 2.43
N PRO A 49 -3.32 -4.10 1.20
CA PRO A 49 -3.40 -5.03 0.07
C PRO A 49 -2.12 -5.84 -0.19
N SER A 50 -0.94 -5.26 0.08
CA SER A 50 0.35 -5.95 -0.03
C SER A 50 0.51 -7.07 1.01
N ASP A 51 -0.01 -6.88 2.23
CA ASP A 51 -0.02 -7.92 3.26
C ASP A 51 -0.91 -9.08 2.82
N LEU A 52 -2.08 -8.79 2.23
CA LEU A 52 -3.02 -9.79 1.72
C LEU A 52 -2.44 -10.63 0.58
N GLY A 53 -1.63 -10.01 -0.28
CA GLY A 53 -0.89 -10.70 -1.34
C GLY A 53 0.09 -11.74 -0.81
N LEU A 54 0.66 -11.53 0.38
CA LEU A 54 1.47 -12.53 1.06
C LEU A 54 0.60 -13.48 1.91
N LEU A 55 -0.39 -12.96 2.63
CA LEU A 55 -1.21 -13.72 3.57
C LEU A 55 -1.97 -14.85 2.87
N PHE A 56 -2.70 -14.51 1.80
CA PHE A 56 -3.54 -15.45 1.05
C PHE A 56 -2.95 -15.86 -0.30
N GLY A 57 -2.13 -14.99 -0.91
CA GLY A 57 -1.47 -15.30 -2.17
C GLY A 57 -2.44 -15.72 -3.28
N GLY A 58 -2.15 -16.85 -3.91
CA GLY A 58 -2.97 -17.41 -4.99
C GLY A 58 -4.14 -18.29 -4.51
N ALA A 59 -4.50 -18.28 -3.23
CA ALA A 59 -5.58 -19.12 -2.69
C ALA A 59 -6.98 -18.60 -3.09
N ASP A 60 -7.92 -19.53 -3.26
CA ASP A 60 -9.34 -19.23 -3.42
C ASP A 60 -9.99 -19.09 -2.04
N MET A 61 -10.12 -17.85 -1.58
CA MET A 61 -10.69 -17.55 -0.26
C MET A 61 -12.19 -17.84 -0.15
N THR A 62 -12.90 -18.17 -1.24
CA THR A 62 -14.29 -18.67 -1.15
C THR A 62 -14.35 -20.10 -0.60
N THR A 63 -13.22 -20.82 -0.62
CA THR A 63 -13.06 -22.15 -0.03
C THR A 63 -12.52 -22.11 1.40
N ALA A 64 -12.40 -20.92 1.99
CA ALA A 64 -11.82 -20.74 3.32
C ALA A 64 -12.58 -21.52 4.39
N ARG A 65 -11.84 -22.19 5.27
CA ARG A 65 -12.35 -23.02 6.35
C ARG A 65 -11.63 -22.68 7.65
N ALA A 66 -12.41 -22.53 8.72
CA ALA A 66 -11.87 -22.38 10.06
C ALA A 66 -11.24 -23.70 10.52
N GLY A 67 -10.15 -23.58 11.25
CA GLY A 67 -9.47 -24.68 11.91
C GLY A 67 -8.79 -24.17 13.19
N GLU A 68 -8.12 -25.09 13.86
CA GLU A 68 -7.36 -24.79 15.06
C GLU A 68 -6.00 -25.46 14.98
N ARG A 69 -4.98 -24.78 15.51
CA ARG A 69 -3.64 -25.32 15.69
C ARG A 69 -3.09 -24.83 17.02
N ASP A 70 -2.66 -25.76 17.87
CA ASP A 70 -2.07 -25.46 19.19
C ASP A 70 -2.95 -24.54 20.08
N GLY A 71 -4.27 -24.74 20.02
CA GLY A 71 -5.25 -23.95 20.77
C GLY A 71 -5.49 -22.54 20.22
N LEU A 72 -5.04 -22.24 19.00
CA LEU A 72 -5.20 -20.94 18.33
C LEU A 72 -5.92 -21.11 16.99
N PRO A 73 -6.70 -20.10 16.55
CA PRO A 73 -7.43 -20.18 15.29
C PRO A 73 -6.48 -20.26 14.09
N MET A 74 -6.93 -20.95 13.05
CA MET A 74 -6.24 -21.14 11.78
C MET A 74 -7.26 -21.03 10.64
N ILE A 75 -6.83 -20.49 9.51
CA ILE A 75 -7.59 -20.54 8.26
C ILE A 75 -6.90 -21.49 7.29
N THR A 76 -7.68 -22.35 6.63
CA THR A 76 -7.22 -23.11 5.47
C THR A 76 -8.02 -22.75 4.24
N ALA A 77 -7.41 -22.81 3.06
CA ALA A 77 -8.10 -22.58 1.77
C ALA A 77 -7.45 -23.37 0.64
N ASP A 78 -8.19 -23.67 -0.40
CA ASP A 78 -7.67 -24.35 -1.59
C ASP A 78 -6.86 -23.39 -2.46
N VAL A 79 -5.76 -23.88 -3.03
CA VAL A 79 -4.93 -23.14 -3.97
C VAL A 79 -5.06 -23.77 -5.36
N PRO A 80 -5.76 -23.12 -6.30
CA PRO A 80 -5.94 -23.66 -7.64
C PRO A 80 -4.59 -23.80 -8.39
N PRO A 81 -4.51 -24.61 -9.46
CA PRO A 81 -3.25 -24.83 -10.18
C PRO A 81 -2.56 -23.56 -10.70
N ALA A 82 -3.33 -22.53 -11.08
CA ALA A 82 -2.78 -21.23 -11.45
C ALA A 82 -2.14 -20.50 -10.26
N GLY A 83 -2.80 -20.54 -9.09
CA GLY A 83 -2.25 -20.02 -7.83
C GLY A 83 -0.99 -20.77 -7.41
N MET A 84 -0.95 -22.09 -7.55
CA MET A 84 0.24 -22.90 -7.27
C MET A 84 1.43 -22.50 -8.14
N ARG A 85 1.21 -22.25 -9.44
CA ARG A 85 2.28 -21.73 -10.32
C ARG A 85 2.75 -20.34 -9.89
N ALA A 86 1.82 -19.44 -9.57
CA ALA A 86 2.16 -18.09 -9.13
C ALA A 86 2.94 -18.08 -7.80
N MET A 87 2.61 -19.00 -6.89
CA MET A 87 3.22 -19.11 -5.57
C MET A 87 4.42 -20.07 -5.52
N GLY A 88 4.90 -20.56 -6.68
CA GLY A 88 5.93 -21.60 -6.75
C GLY A 88 7.19 -21.31 -5.93
N GLY A 89 7.59 -20.04 -5.83
CA GLY A 89 8.78 -19.61 -5.08
C GLY A 89 8.67 -19.64 -3.55
N ARG A 90 7.51 -20.04 -2.99
CA ARG A 90 7.29 -20.11 -1.53
C ARG A 90 6.55 -21.36 -1.07
N ILE A 91 6.37 -22.33 -1.96
CA ILE A 91 5.71 -23.60 -1.61
C ILE A 91 6.59 -24.33 -0.58
N GLY A 92 5.98 -24.70 0.55
CA GLY A 92 6.68 -25.35 1.66
C GLY A 92 7.32 -24.40 2.68
N ASP A 93 7.39 -23.10 2.38
CA ASP A 93 7.94 -22.11 3.28
C ASP A 93 6.84 -21.46 4.13
N ALA A 94 6.96 -21.57 5.46
CA ALA A 94 6.12 -20.85 6.40
C ALA A 94 6.67 -19.43 6.60
N LEU A 95 5.96 -18.44 6.07
CA LEU A 95 6.41 -17.04 6.05
C LEU A 95 5.63 -16.21 7.07
N ALA A 96 6.32 -15.36 7.82
CA ALA A 96 5.68 -14.36 8.67
C ALA A 96 5.20 -13.15 7.85
N ILE A 97 4.10 -12.50 8.29
CA ILE A 97 3.39 -11.45 7.53
C ILE A 97 3.35 -10.13 8.30
N GLY A 98 3.04 -9.05 7.60
CA GLY A 98 2.81 -7.72 8.13
C GLY A 98 3.98 -6.81 7.79
N ASN A 99 3.80 -5.95 6.78
CA ASN A 99 4.88 -5.11 6.26
C ASN A 99 5.32 -4.03 7.25
N GLU A 100 4.34 -3.35 7.86
CA GLU A 100 4.55 -2.18 8.71
C GLU A 100 3.72 -2.26 10.00
N GLY A 101 4.06 -1.42 10.97
CA GLY A 101 3.30 -1.31 12.21
C GLY A 101 3.87 -0.23 13.11
N CYS A 102 3.37 -0.16 14.33
CA CYS A 102 3.82 0.76 15.35
C CYS A 102 3.74 0.11 16.72
N GLY A 103 4.67 0.50 17.59
CA GLY A 103 4.78 -0.07 18.92
C GLY A 103 5.74 0.70 19.80
N VAL A 104 6.03 0.16 20.97
CA VAL A 104 6.95 0.74 21.95
C VAL A 104 8.19 -0.14 22.06
N VAL A 105 9.37 0.47 22.04
CA VAL A 105 10.62 -0.24 22.29
C VAL A 105 10.70 -0.65 23.75
N VAL A 106 10.70 -1.95 24.02
CA VAL A 106 10.69 -2.50 25.38
C VAL A 106 12.07 -3.01 25.82
N LYS A 107 12.96 -3.30 24.87
CA LYS A 107 14.34 -3.74 25.10
C LYS A 107 15.17 -3.39 23.86
N ALA A 108 16.48 -3.24 24.02
CA ALA A 108 17.40 -2.91 22.95
C ALA A 108 18.72 -3.66 23.13
N GLY A 109 19.46 -3.85 22.04
CA GLY A 109 20.86 -4.25 22.10
C GLY A 109 21.77 -3.12 22.60
N ASP A 110 23.04 -3.44 22.80
CA ASP A 110 23.97 -2.55 23.52
C ASP A 110 24.50 -1.34 22.72
N SER A 111 24.13 -1.15 21.44
CA SER A 111 24.59 0.02 20.69
C SER A 111 23.94 1.31 21.23
N PRO A 112 24.66 2.46 21.24
CA PRO A 112 24.09 3.73 21.70
C PRO A 112 22.81 4.14 20.96
N GLU A 113 22.74 3.86 19.66
CA GLU A 113 21.59 4.17 18.81
C GLU A 113 20.37 3.33 19.20
N ALA A 114 20.57 2.04 19.51
CA ALA A 114 19.49 1.16 19.96
C ALA A 114 19.00 1.54 21.36
N GLN A 115 19.94 1.80 22.28
CA GLN A 115 19.62 2.22 23.65
C GLN A 115 18.85 3.54 23.69
N ALA A 116 19.15 4.49 22.79
CA ALA A 116 18.44 5.77 22.70
C ALA A 116 16.95 5.64 22.34
N LEU A 117 16.52 4.47 21.85
CA LEU A 117 15.13 4.22 21.47
C LEU A 117 14.30 3.55 22.56
N VAL A 118 14.90 3.04 23.64
CA VAL A 118 14.16 2.36 24.72
C VAL A 118 13.07 3.27 25.30
N GLY A 119 11.85 2.74 25.38
CA GLY A 119 10.67 3.47 25.85
C GLY A 119 10.00 4.37 24.81
N LYS A 120 10.59 4.56 23.63
CA LYS A 120 9.99 5.38 22.56
C LYS A 120 8.93 4.62 21.79
N THR A 121 7.90 5.35 21.37
CA THR A 121 6.98 4.90 20.31
C THR A 121 7.68 5.02 18.97
N VAL A 122 7.68 3.94 18.20
CA VAL A 122 8.34 3.84 16.90
C VAL A 122 7.38 3.27 15.87
N ALA A 123 7.36 3.85 14.67
CA ALA A 123 6.82 3.17 13.50
C ALA A 123 7.87 2.20 12.94
N LEU A 124 7.42 1.11 12.32
CA LEU A 124 8.24 -0.02 11.89
C LEU A 124 8.02 -0.32 10.40
N LEU A 125 9.12 -0.61 9.67
CA LEU A 125 9.10 -1.13 8.30
C LEU A 125 10.13 -2.26 8.16
N GLY A 126 9.83 -3.40 8.75
CA GLY A 126 10.76 -4.53 8.83
C GLY A 126 10.17 -5.89 8.46
N GLY A 127 8.89 -5.94 8.08
CA GLY A 127 8.16 -7.21 7.88
C GLY A 127 7.88 -7.96 9.19
N GLU A 128 7.02 -8.98 9.10
CA GLU A 128 6.66 -9.86 10.22
C GLU A 128 5.96 -9.12 11.39
N MET A 129 5.20 -8.07 11.08
CA MET A 129 4.52 -7.21 12.08
C MET A 129 3.23 -7.81 12.64
N TYR A 130 2.70 -8.89 12.05
CA TYR A 130 1.55 -9.63 12.60
C TYR A 130 2.05 -10.57 13.71
N ALA A 131 2.57 -9.96 14.77
CA ALA A 131 3.19 -10.59 15.92
C ALA A 131 3.05 -9.67 17.15
N GLU A 132 3.12 -10.24 18.35
CA GLU A 132 3.07 -9.47 19.60
C GLU A 132 4.35 -8.64 19.81
N TYR A 133 5.50 -9.22 19.46
CA TYR A 133 6.82 -8.60 19.58
C TYR A 133 7.65 -8.79 18.32
N ARG A 134 8.48 -7.79 18.00
CA ARG A 134 9.38 -7.81 16.85
C ARG A 134 10.76 -7.26 17.18
N CYS A 135 11.80 -8.01 16.82
CA CYS A 135 13.18 -7.54 16.90
C CYS A 135 13.69 -7.09 15.52
N LEU A 136 14.15 -5.85 15.40
CA LEU A 136 14.59 -5.31 14.11
C LEU A 136 15.70 -4.25 14.25
N PRO A 137 16.55 -4.07 13.21
CA PRO A 137 17.57 -3.04 13.21
C PRO A 137 17.00 -1.64 13.41
N VAL A 138 17.73 -0.76 14.11
CA VAL A 138 17.30 0.63 14.35
C VAL A 138 16.95 1.41 13.08
N GLN A 139 17.58 1.08 11.94
CA GLN A 139 17.35 1.71 10.64
C GLN A 139 15.97 1.42 10.04
N MET A 140 15.32 0.36 10.51
CA MET A 140 13.95 -0.03 10.14
C MET A 140 12.90 0.56 11.10
N THR A 141 13.32 1.42 12.02
CA THR A 141 12.44 2.17 12.91
C THR A 141 12.38 3.65 12.50
N MET A 142 11.26 4.28 12.81
CA MET A 142 11.08 5.72 12.70
C MET A 142 10.49 6.21 14.03
N PRO A 143 11.30 6.86 14.89
CA PRO A 143 10.81 7.42 16.15
C PRO A 143 9.72 8.45 15.90
N LEU A 144 8.63 8.32 16.66
CA LEU A 144 7.50 9.24 16.60
C LEU A 144 7.58 10.25 17.76
N PRO A 145 6.90 11.41 17.65
CA PRO A 145 6.82 12.37 18.75
C PRO A 145 6.29 11.72 20.03
N ASP A 146 6.78 12.17 21.19
CA ASP A 146 6.33 11.67 22.48
C ASP A 146 4.81 11.84 22.63
N GLY A 147 4.13 10.80 23.12
CA GLY A 147 2.67 10.78 23.28
C GLY A 147 1.90 10.43 22.00
N THR A 148 2.56 10.12 20.88
CA THR A 148 1.89 9.61 19.68
C THR A 148 1.16 8.30 19.98
N ASP A 149 -0.13 8.23 19.63
CA ASP A 149 -0.90 6.99 19.66
C ASP A 149 -0.33 6.02 18.61
N PRO A 150 0.03 4.78 18.97
CA PRO A 150 0.48 3.78 17.99
C PRO A 150 -0.48 3.57 16.82
N VAL A 151 -1.79 3.80 16.99
CA VAL A 151 -2.77 3.77 15.88
C VAL A 151 -2.41 4.75 14.77
N ASP A 152 -2.05 5.99 15.14
CA ASP A 152 -1.65 7.03 14.19
C ASP A 152 -0.34 6.64 13.50
N GLY A 153 0.57 5.98 14.24
CA GLY A 153 1.87 5.53 13.75
C GLY A 153 1.85 4.28 12.85
N ALA A 154 0.74 3.53 12.81
CA ALA A 154 0.73 2.17 12.27
C ALA A 154 0.87 2.08 10.74
N SER A 155 0.43 3.12 10.00
CA SER A 155 0.51 3.16 8.52
C SER A 155 1.49 4.25 8.03
N CYS A 156 2.61 4.45 8.73
CA CYS A 156 3.56 5.53 8.46
C CYS A 156 4.46 5.33 7.23
N PHE A 157 4.60 4.12 6.71
CA PHE A 157 5.58 3.86 5.66
C PHE A 157 4.91 3.62 4.32
N VAL A 158 4.05 2.62 4.21
CA VAL A 158 3.61 2.12 2.90
C VAL A 158 2.80 3.18 2.17
N ASN A 159 1.66 3.62 2.71
CA ASN A 159 0.81 4.61 2.04
C ASN A 159 1.45 6.00 1.97
N PRO A 160 2.00 6.56 3.07
CA PRO A 160 2.59 7.90 3.06
C PRO A 160 3.78 8.01 2.11
N LEU A 161 4.77 7.11 2.20
CA LEU A 161 5.95 7.20 1.35
C LEU A 161 5.62 6.88 -0.11
N THR A 162 4.67 6.01 -0.39
CA THR A 162 4.23 5.77 -1.78
C THR A 162 3.55 7.01 -2.38
N SER A 163 2.67 7.68 -1.64
CA SER A 163 2.02 8.92 -2.11
C SER A 163 3.04 10.05 -2.36
N LEU A 164 4.04 10.20 -1.49
CA LEU A 164 5.14 11.13 -1.72
C LEU A 164 6.01 10.70 -2.91
N ALA A 165 6.28 9.41 -3.04
CA ALA A 165 7.08 8.86 -4.14
C ALA A 165 6.44 9.15 -5.50
N PHE A 166 5.11 9.15 -5.61
CA PHE A 166 4.44 9.56 -6.84
C PHE A 166 4.77 10.99 -7.25
N THR A 167 4.76 11.93 -6.29
CA THR A 167 5.12 13.32 -6.56
C THR A 167 6.61 13.49 -6.90
N GLU A 168 7.49 12.72 -6.26
CA GLU A 168 8.92 12.74 -6.57
C GLU A 168 9.20 12.11 -7.94
N THR A 169 8.58 10.98 -8.28
CA THR A 169 8.68 10.35 -9.60
C THR A 169 8.16 11.28 -10.70
N MET A 170 7.01 11.94 -10.49
CA MET A 170 6.50 12.96 -11.40
C MET A 170 7.57 14.03 -11.70
N ARG A 171 8.21 14.59 -10.66
CA ARG A 171 9.27 15.59 -10.82
C ARG A 171 10.52 15.02 -11.51
N MET A 172 10.99 13.85 -11.09
CA MET A 172 12.18 13.19 -11.63
C MET A 172 12.05 12.82 -13.11
N GLU A 173 10.82 12.53 -13.56
CA GLU A 173 10.50 12.18 -14.95
C GLU A 173 9.99 13.39 -15.77
N ASN A 174 10.12 14.60 -15.23
CA ASN A 174 9.77 15.88 -15.87
C ASN A 174 8.28 16.01 -16.24
N HIS A 175 7.39 15.43 -15.45
CA HIS A 175 5.96 15.67 -15.52
C HIS A 175 5.54 16.79 -14.55
N SER A 176 4.40 17.43 -14.82
CA SER A 176 3.88 18.56 -14.01
C SER A 176 2.59 18.25 -13.25
N ALA A 177 1.90 17.16 -13.59
CA ALA A 177 0.61 16.80 -13.02
C ALA A 177 0.37 15.28 -13.10
N ILE A 178 -0.48 14.77 -12.23
CA ILE A 178 -0.69 13.33 -12.00
C ILE A 178 -2.13 12.92 -12.32
N VAL A 179 -2.30 11.71 -12.87
CA VAL A 179 -3.56 10.97 -12.84
C VAL A 179 -3.43 9.84 -11.81
N HIS A 180 -4.42 9.65 -10.93
CA HIS A 180 -4.39 8.60 -9.91
C HIS A 180 -5.70 7.79 -9.90
N THR A 181 -5.60 6.47 -9.80
CA THR A 181 -6.77 5.57 -9.75
C THR A 181 -7.00 4.99 -8.35
N ALA A 182 -8.21 4.47 -8.11
CA ALA A 182 -8.68 4.11 -6.77
C ALA A 182 -8.45 5.25 -5.77
N ALA A 183 -8.72 6.49 -6.23
CA ALA A 183 -8.29 7.70 -5.55
C ALA A 183 -8.95 7.91 -4.18
N ALA A 184 -10.12 7.29 -3.92
CA ALA A 184 -10.76 7.31 -2.60
C ALA A 184 -10.12 6.37 -1.55
N SER A 185 -9.10 5.59 -1.91
CA SER A 185 -8.30 4.80 -0.96
C SER A 185 -7.57 5.68 0.06
N ASN A 186 -7.14 5.11 1.19
CA ASN A 186 -6.35 5.87 2.18
C ASN A 186 -5.12 6.55 1.54
N LEU A 187 -4.41 5.86 0.65
CA LEU A 187 -3.28 6.45 -0.09
C LEU A 187 -3.72 7.60 -1.00
N GLY A 188 -4.79 7.42 -1.77
CA GLY A 188 -5.28 8.46 -2.68
C GLY A 188 -5.77 9.71 -1.94
N GLN A 189 -6.40 9.55 -0.77
CA GLN A 189 -6.77 10.67 0.09
C GLN A 189 -5.54 11.44 0.62
N MET A 190 -4.44 10.74 0.94
CA MET A 190 -3.17 11.39 1.27
C MET A 190 -2.61 12.14 0.06
N LEU A 191 -2.63 11.52 -1.13
CA LEU A 191 -2.15 12.14 -2.37
C LEU A 191 -2.92 13.42 -2.70
N VAL A 192 -4.24 13.45 -2.54
CA VAL A 192 -5.05 14.67 -2.71
C VAL A 192 -4.55 15.80 -1.80
N LYS A 193 -4.32 15.52 -0.52
CA LYS A 193 -3.84 16.52 0.44
C LYS A 193 -2.42 16.99 0.12
N ILE A 194 -1.52 16.08 -0.27
CA ILE A 194 -0.16 16.40 -0.69
C ILE A 194 -0.20 17.31 -1.91
N CYS A 195 -0.92 16.92 -2.95
CA CYS A 195 -1.03 17.68 -4.19
C CYS A 195 -1.63 19.07 -3.97
N ALA A 196 -2.68 19.18 -3.14
CA ALA A 196 -3.27 20.47 -2.79
C ALA A 196 -2.27 21.39 -2.06
N LYS A 197 -1.51 20.85 -1.09
CA LYS A 197 -0.50 21.61 -0.33
C LYS A 197 0.71 22.01 -1.18
N ASP A 198 1.10 21.16 -2.13
CA ASP A 198 2.28 21.33 -2.97
C ASP A 198 1.99 22.05 -4.30
N GLY A 199 0.72 22.40 -4.57
CA GLY A 199 0.31 23.03 -5.82
C GLY A 199 0.44 22.13 -7.05
N ILE A 200 0.32 20.81 -6.88
CA ILE A 200 0.41 19.82 -7.97
C ILE A 200 -1.00 19.53 -8.49
N PRO A 201 -1.29 19.75 -9.78
CA PRO A 201 -2.57 19.36 -10.35
C PRO A 201 -2.73 17.83 -10.34
N LEU A 202 -3.91 17.37 -9.93
CA LEU A 202 -4.22 15.95 -9.74
C LEU A 202 -5.60 15.62 -10.31
N VAL A 203 -5.64 14.65 -11.22
CA VAL A 203 -6.87 14.04 -11.73
C VAL A 203 -7.13 12.73 -10.98
N ASN A 204 -8.25 12.67 -10.27
CA ASN A 204 -8.61 11.56 -9.41
C ASN A 204 -9.67 10.68 -10.08
N ILE A 205 -9.34 9.41 -10.30
CA ILE A 205 -10.28 8.44 -10.86
C ILE A 205 -10.83 7.55 -9.74
N VAL A 206 -12.15 7.53 -9.63
CA VAL A 206 -12.94 6.69 -8.71
C VAL A 206 -13.93 5.85 -9.50
N ARG A 207 -14.68 4.95 -8.84
CA ARG A 207 -15.64 4.03 -9.50
C ARG A 207 -17.10 4.23 -9.08
N SER A 208 -17.38 5.23 -8.25
CA SER A 208 -18.73 5.53 -7.74
C SER A 208 -18.87 6.99 -7.32
N ASP A 209 -20.09 7.51 -7.31
CA ASP A 209 -20.35 8.90 -6.91
C ASP A 209 -20.14 9.14 -5.41
N ALA A 210 -20.40 8.14 -4.56
CA ALA A 210 -20.06 8.22 -3.13
C ALA A 210 -18.56 8.46 -2.92
N GLN A 211 -17.70 7.88 -3.77
CA GLN A 211 -16.25 8.14 -3.74
C GLN A 211 -15.89 9.52 -4.31
N VAL A 212 -16.70 10.06 -5.24
CA VAL A 212 -16.54 11.45 -5.71
C VAL A 212 -16.76 12.40 -4.54
N ASP A 213 -17.81 12.19 -3.76
CA ASP A 213 -18.16 13.04 -2.61
C ASP A 213 -17.08 13.02 -1.52
N ILE A 214 -16.51 11.84 -1.23
CA ILE A 214 -15.37 11.70 -0.31
C ILE A 214 -14.21 12.61 -0.75
N LEU A 215 -13.82 12.54 -2.03
CA LEU A 215 -12.67 13.29 -2.53
C LEU A 215 -12.92 14.78 -2.63
N LYS A 216 -14.12 15.19 -3.07
CA LYS A 216 -14.52 16.61 -3.06
C LYS A 216 -14.54 17.17 -1.64
N GLY A 217 -15.02 16.38 -0.66
CA GLY A 217 -15.04 16.75 0.75
C GLY A 217 -13.66 17.04 1.35
N ILE A 218 -12.59 16.49 0.77
CA ILE A 218 -11.20 16.78 1.16
C ILE A 218 -10.47 17.74 0.20
N GLY A 219 -11.21 18.41 -0.70
CA GLY A 219 -10.69 19.47 -1.55
C GLY A 219 -10.16 19.03 -2.92
N ALA A 220 -10.44 17.80 -3.37
CA ALA A 220 -10.05 17.38 -4.72
C ALA A 220 -10.79 18.21 -5.80
N GLN A 221 -10.03 18.81 -6.72
CA GLN A 221 -10.58 19.67 -7.78
C GLN A 221 -11.09 18.86 -8.98
N HIS A 222 -10.30 17.90 -9.46
CA HIS A 222 -10.67 17.06 -10.60
C HIS A 222 -10.93 15.63 -10.12
N VAL A 223 -12.20 15.22 -10.14
CA VAL A 223 -12.62 13.85 -9.81
C VAL A 223 -13.55 13.34 -10.91
N VAL A 224 -13.22 12.16 -11.44
CA VAL A 224 -13.99 11.49 -12.50
C VAL A 224 -14.37 10.08 -12.07
N ASN A 225 -15.60 9.69 -12.36
CA ASN A 225 -16.16 8.38 -12.03
C ASN A 225 -16.07 7.47 -13.26
N SER A 226 -15.28 6.40 -13.19
CA SER A 226 -15.08 5.45 -14.29
C SER A 226 -16.31 4.61 -14.65
N SER A 227 -17.35 4.65 -13.82
CA SER A 227 -18.63 3.98 -14.09
C SER A 227 -19.66 4.90 -14.77
N ALA A 228 -19.34 6.17 -14.99
CA ALA A 228 -20.23 7.11 -15.68
C ALA A 228 -20.10 6.96 -17.21
N ASP A 229 -21.22 7.15 -17.93
CA ASP A 229 -21.26 7.03 -19.39
C ASP A 229 -20.35 8.06 -20.10
N ASP A 230 -20.15 9.22 -19.48
CA ASP A 230 -19.32 10.33 -19.98
C ASP A 230 -17.87 10.31 -19.43
N PHE A 231 -17.45 9.19 -18.82
CA PHE A 231 -16.16 9.09 -18.14
C PHE A 231 -14.97 9.54 -19.01
N MET A 232 -14.91 9.07 -20.26
CA MET A 232 -13.78 9.37 -21.14
C MET A 232 -13.71 10.87 -21.46
N ASP A 233 -14.84 11.50 -21.77
CA ASP A 233 -14.87 12.93 -22.10
C ASP A 233 -14.42 13.77 -20.90
N ARG A 234 -14.94 13.45 -19.71
CA ARG A 234 -14.55 14.11 -18.46
C ARG A 234 -13.09 13.90 -18.10
N LEU A 235 -12.55 12.71 -18.33
CA LEU A 235 -11.14 12.41 -18.10
C LEU A 235 -10.25 13.22 -19.05
N VAL A 236 -10.60 13.32 -20.33
CA VAL A 236 -9.86 14.12 -21.31
C VAL A 236 -9.89 15.60 -20.93
N ASP A 237 -11.06 16.14 -20.54
CA ASP A 237 -11.19 17.54 -20.11
C ASP A 237 -10.34 17.84 -18.89
N ALA A 238 -10.42 17.01 -17.85
CA ALA A 238 -9.60 17.15 -16.65
C ALA A 238 -8.10 17.06 -16.96
N ILE A 239 -7.67 16.18 -17.85
CA ILE A 239 -6.26 16.09 -18.27
C ILE A 239 -5.86 17.32 -19.11
N ALA A 240 -6.73 17.83 -19.97
CA ALA A 240 -6.44 19.01 -20.79
C ALA A 240 -6.22 20.27 -19.93
N GLU A 241 -7.03 20.43 -18.88
CA GLU A 241 -6.93 21.50 -17.88
C GLU A 241 -5.67 21.38 -17.02
N THR A 242 -5.36 20.18 -16.53
CA THR A 242 -4.23 19.94 -15.60
C THR A 242 -2.88 19.76 -16.30
N GLY A 243 -2.87 19.29 -17.54
CA GLY A 243 -1.66 18.86 -18.24
C GLY A 243 -1.06 17.53 -17.74
N ALA A 244 -1.85 16.69 -17.06
CA ALA A 244 -1.36 15.44 -16.50
C ALA A 244 -0.88 14.45 -17.57
N THR A 245 0.35 13.96 -17.42
CA THR A 245 1.01 13.07 -18.40
C THR A 245 1.68 11.85 -17.75
N ILE A 246 1.56 11.72 -16.43
CA ILE A 246 1.93 10.52 -15.68
C ILE A 246 0.74 10.02 -14.85
N GLY A 247 0.50 8.71 -14.90
CA GLY A 247 -0.57 8.04 -14.17
C GLY A 247 -0.03 7.02 -13.18
N PHE A 248 -0.66 6.90 -12.01
CA PHE A 248 -0.43 5.81 -11.06
C PHE A 248 -1.71 5.01 -10.89
N ASP A 249 -1.70 3.79 -11.40
CA ASP A 249 -2.85 2.90 -11.45
C ASP A 249 -2.77 1.79 -10.39
N ALA A 250 -3.73 1.80 -9.47
CA ALA A 250 -3.91 0.78 -8.45
C ALA A 250 -4.68 -0.44 -8.96
N THR A 251 -5.37 -0.31 -10.11
CA THR A 251 -6.25 -1.35 -10.63
C THR A 251 -5.45 -2.47 -11.31
N GLY A 252 -4.54 -2.10 -12.21
CA GLY A 252 -3.68 -3.03 -12.93
C GLY A 252 -4.42 -3.74 -14.07
N GLY A 253 -5.38 -4.57 -13.72
CA GLY A 253 -6.24 -5.29 -14.66
C GLY A 253 -7.25 -4.39 -15.39
N GLY A 254 -7.91 -4.96 -16.39
CA GLY A 254 -8.96 -4.27 -17.13
C GLY A 254 -8.42 -3.24 -18.12
N LYS A 255 -9.18 -2.15 -18.32
CA LYS A 255 -8.97 -1.18 -19.43
C LYS A 255 -8.40 0.17 -18.99
N LEU A 256 -8.32 0.42 -17.68
CA LEU A 256 -8.18 1.77 -17.14
C LEU A 256 -6.84 2.41 -17.51
N ALA A 257 -5.73 1.66 -17.43
CA ALA A 257 -4.42 2.14 -17.88
C ALA A 257 -4.43 2.59 -19.34
N GLY A 258 -5.08 1.83 -20.23
CA GLY A 258 -5.23 2.19 -21.64
C GLY A 258 -6.11 3.42 -21.85
N GLN A 259 -7.20 3.54 -21.09
CA GLN A 259 -8.10 4.71 -21.11
C GLN A 259 -7.36 5.99 -20.68
N ILE A 260 -6.51 5.91 -19.65
CA ILE A 260 -5.68 7.03 -19.20
C ILE A 260 -4.74 7.48 -20.33
N LEU A 261 -4.01 6.54 -20.97
CA LEU A 261 -3.12 6.86 -22.09
C LEU A 261 -3.88 7.48 -23.27
N THR A 262 -5.04 6.91 -23.63
CA THR A 262 -5.93 7.48 -24.66
C THR A 262 -6.36 8.89 -24.31
N ALA A 263 -6.73 9.15 -23.05
CA ALA A 263 -7.19 10.46 -22.63
C ALA A 263 -6.07 11.51 -22.61
N MET A 264 -4.86 11.12 -22.18
CA MET A 264 -3.67 11.96 -22.26
C MET A 264 -3.35 12.36 -23.71
N GLU A 265 -3.44 11.42 -24.65
CA GLU A 265 -3.23 11.74 -26.06
C GLU A 265 -4.32 12.66 -26.61
N ALA A 266 -5.59 12.36 -26.33
CA ALA A 266 -6.70 13.20 -26.79
C ALA A 266 -6.56 14.64 -26.25
N ALA A 267 -6.12 14.81 -25.00
CA ALA A 267 -5.83 16.11 -24.41
C ALA A 267 -4.61 16.80 -25.06
N ALA A 268 -3.55 16.06 -25.40
CA ALA A 268 -2.37 16.59 -26.07
C ALA A 268 -2.69 17.05 -27.50
N VAL A 269 -3.46 16.26 -28.25
CA VAL A 269 -3.87 16.56 -29.63
C VAL A 269 -4.69 17.85 -29.72
N ARG A 270 -5.48 18.21 -28.70
CA ARG A 270 -6.19 19.50 -28.64
C ARG A 270 -5.26 20.72 -28.75
N LYS A 271 -3.98 20.57 -28.40
CA LYS A 271 -2.97 21.63 -28.43
C LYS A 271 -2.08 21.58 -29.67
N MET A 272 -2.20 20.53 -30.50
CA MET A 272 -1.37 20.35 -31.69
C MET A 272 -1.89 21.21 -32.85
N THR A 273 -0.97 21.86 -33.56
CA THR A 273 -1.27 22.66 -34.76
C THR A 273 -0.95 21.93 -36.06
N THR A 274 -0.27 20.78 -35.99
CA THR A 274 0.15 19.98 -37.13
C THR A 274 -0.24 18.53 -36.94
N TYR A 275 -0.52 17.85 -38.05
CA TYR A 275 -0.75 16.41 -38.05
C TYR A 275 0.56 15.65 -37.81
N SER A 276 0.52 14.68 -36.90
CA SER A 276 1.60 13.70 -36.71
C SER A 276 1.06 12.29 -36.97
N ARG A 277 1.76 11.54 -37.83
CA ARG A 277 1.47 10.13 -38.08
C ARG A 277 1.60 9.26 -36.82
N TYR A 278 2.37 9.72 -35.84
CA TYR A 278 2.71 8.98 -34.63
C TYR A 278 2.10 9.57 -33.34
N GLY A 279 1.21 10.55 -33.47
CA GLY A 279 0.61 11.25 -32.34
C GLY A 279 1.52 12.34 -31.74
N SER A 280 1.17 12.82 -30.55
CA SER A 280 1.94 13.80 -29.80
C SER A 280 3.32 13.27 -29.39
N ASP A 281 4.30 14.17 -29.41
CA ASP A 281 5.66 13.98 -28.89
C ASP A 281 5.74 14.09 -27.34
N THR A 282 4.64 14.46 -26.68
CA THR A 282 4.56 14.47 -25.22
C THR A 282 4.57 13.04 -24.71
N PHE A 283 5.58 12.68 -23.91
CA PHE A 283 5.68 11.35 -23.31
C PHE A 283 4.59 11.14 -22.26
N LYS A 284 3.89 10.01 -22.38
CA LYS A 284 2.76 9.62 -21.53
C LYS A 284 3.12 8.36 -20.75
N GLN A 285 3.15 8.43 -19.44
CA GLN A 285 3.54 7.31 -18.59
C GLN A 285 2.36 6.83 -17.76
N VAL A 286 2.18 5.52 -17.64
CA VAL A 286 1.32 4.93 -16.61
C VAL A 286 2.11 3.88 -15.83
N TYR A 287 2.10 3.99 -14.52
CA TYR A 287 2.66 3.01 -13.61
C TYR A 287 1.55 2.18 -12.97
N ILE A 288 1.59 0.87 -13.14
CA ILE A 288 0.76 -0.06 -12.37
C ILE A 288 1.47 -0.30 -11.04
N TYR A 289 0.87 0.17 -9.94
CA TYR A 289 1.42 0.02 -8.58
C TYR A 289 0.57 -0.90 -7.69
N GLY A 290 -0.58 -1.35 -8.19
CA GLY A 290 -1.48 -2.27 -7.50
C GLY A 290 -2.14 -3.26 -8.46
N ALA A 291 -2.84 -4.23 -7.88
CA ALA A 291 -3.55 -5.28 -8.60
C ALA A 291 -4.94 -5.51 -7.98
N LEU A 292 -5.74 -4.44 -7.87
CA LEU A 292 -7.11 -4.53 -7.36
C LEU A 292 -8.04 -5.30 -8.31
N ASP A 293 -7.74 -5.27 -9.62
CA ASP A 293 -8.35 -6.11 -10.64
C ASP A 293 -7.29 -7.11 -11.14
N LEU A 294 -7.58 -8.40 -10.98
CA LEU A 294 -6.67 -9.49 -11.37
C LEU A 294 -6.88 -9.97 -12.81
N SER A 295 -7.83 -9.36 -13.54
CA SER A 295 -8.02 -9.63 -14.96
C SER A 295 -6.82 -9.12 -15.79
N PRO A 296 -6.63 -9.60 -17.03
CA PRO A 296 -5.58 -9.08 -17.90
C PRO A 296 -5.70 -7.56 -18.11
N THR A 297 -4.57 -6.85 -18.09
CA THR A 297 -4.50 -5.48 -18.61
C THR A 297 -4.75 -5.49 -20.11
N THR A 298 -5.74 -4.74 -20.58
CA THR A 298 -6.18 -4.71 -21.98
C THR A 298 -6.24 -3.28 -22.51
N PHE A 299 -5.83 -3.10 -23.78
CA PHE A 299 -5.95 -1.83 -24.49
C PHE A 299 -6.99 -1.98 -25.60
N SER A 300 -8.11 -1.27 -25.47
CA SER A 300 -9.25 -1.39 -26.40
C SER A 300 -8.93 -0.77 -27.77
N ALA A 301 -8.18 0.33 -27.77
CA ALA A 301 -7.61 0.95 -28.95
C ALA A 301 -6.25 1.54 -28.59
N ARG A 302 -5.23 1.34 -29.42
CA ARG A 302 -3.91 1.99 -29.26
C ARG A 302 -3.93 3.39 -29.87
N SER A 303 -4.90 4.20 -29.47
CA SER A 303 -5.17 5.54 -30.01
C SER A 303 -4.39 6.64 -29.28
N PHE A 304 -3.19 6.32 -28.80
CA PHE A 304 -2.35 7.20 -27.97
C PHE A 304 -0.94 7.43 -28.53
N GLY A 305 -0.79 7.27 -29.86
CA GLY A 305 0.48 7.49 -30.54
C GLY A 305 1.55 6.46 -30.18
N LEU A 306 2.83 6.85 -30.35
CA LEU A 306 4.00 6.00 -30.05
C LEU A 306 4.84 6.50 -28.88
N THR A 307 4.52 7.66 -28.29
CA THR A 307 5.29 8.28 -27.21
C THR A 307 4.68 7.96 -25.85
N TRP A 308 4.77 6.70 -25.43
CA TRP A 308 4.16 6.23 -24.17
C TRP A 308 4.95 5.11 -23.49
N GLY A 309 4.69 4.91 -22.19
CA GLY A 309 5.20 3.80 -21.40
C GLY A 309 4.15 3.25 -20.43
N LEU A 310 4.21 1.93 -20.20
CA LEU A 310 3.49 1.24 -19.13
C LEU A 310 4.51 0.39 -18.36
N GLY A 311 4.56 0.53 -17.04
CA GLY A 311 5.50 -0.21 -16.21
C GLY A 311 4.97 -0.49 -14.81
N GLY A 312 5.65 -1.37 -14.08
CA GLY A 312 5.38 -1.58 -12.66
C GLY A 312 5.99 -0.47 -11.80
N PHE A 313 5.39 -0.18 -10.65
CA PHE A 313 5.95 0.72 -9.65
C PHE A 313 5.98 0.06 -8.27
N LEU A 314 7.10 0.17 -7.57
CA LEU A 314 7.26 -0.35 -6.23
C LEU A 314 8.10 0.61 -5.39
N LEU A 315 7.63 0.86 -4.16
CA LEU A 315 8.23 1.83 -3.24
C LEU A 315 9.70 1.53 -2.93
N THR A 316 10.06 0.26 -2.72
CA THR A 316 11.42 -0.12 -2.33
C THR A 316 12.47 0.15 -3.43
N PRO A 317 12.27 -0.25 -4.70
CA PRO A 317 13.09 0.21 -5.81
C PRO A 317 13.13 1.74 -5.97
N PHE A 318 11.99 2.43 -5.80
CA PHE A 318 11.96 3.89 -5.84
C PHE A 318 12.88 4.49 -4.77
N MET A 319 12.78 4.06 -3.52
CA MET A 319 13.60 4.58 -2.42
C MET A 319 15.10 4.36 -2.68
N ALA A 320 15.47 3.21 -3.25
CA ALA A 320 16.85 2.95 -3.66
C ALA A 320 17.32 3.92 -4.76
N LYS A 321 16.47 4.18 -5.77
CA LYS A 321 16.75 5.13 -6.86
C LYS A 321 16.82 6.59 -6.38
N ALA A 322 15.93 6.99 -5.47
CA ALA A 322 15.80 8.36 -4.98
C ALA A 322 16.92 8.78 -4.00
N GLY A 323 17.59 7.81 -3.38
CA GLY A 323 18.69 8.02 -2.45
C GLY A 323 18.24 8.44 -1.04
N MET A 324 19.18 8.36 -0.09
CA MET A 324 18.90 8.54 1.33
C MET A 324 18.46 9.95 1.72
N GLU A 325 18.93 10.97 1.01
CA GLU A 325 18.52 12.35 1.27
C GLU A 325 17.03 12.55 0.98
N THR A 326 16.58 12.16 -0.22
CA THR A 326 15.17 12.24 -0.63
C THR A 326 14.28 11.42 0.32
N VAL A 327 14.67 10.18 0.60
CA VAL A 327 13.92 9.30 1.50
C VAL A 327 13.87 9.86 2.93
N GLY A 328 14.96 10.46 3.42
CA GLY A 328 15.01 11.13 4.72
C GLY A 328 14.05 12.31 4.81
N ARG A 329 14.01 13.16 3.77
CA ARG A 329 13.06 14.28 3.67
C ARG A 329 11.61 13.80 3.63
N MET A 330 11.32 12.74 2.87
CA MET A 330 9.99 12.12 2.84
C MET A 330 9.57 11.61 4.22
N ARG A 331 10.42 10.80 4.88
CA ARG A 331 10.17 10.27 6.23
C ARG A 331 9.93 11.39 7.23
N LYS A 332 10.75 12.43 7.21
CA LYS A 332 10.57 13.59 8.09
C LYS A 332 9.21 14.25 7.87
N ARG A 333 8.81 14.49 6.61
CA ARG A 333 7.50 15.07 6.29
C ARG A 333 6.35 14.19 6.78
N VAL A 334 6.49 12.87 6.67
CA VAL A 334 5.48 11.95 7.21
C VAL A 334 5.31 12.12 8.71
N VAL A 335 6.41 12.19 9.46
CA VAL A 335 6.35 12.44 10.91
C VAL A 335 5.76 13.81 11.24
N ASP A 336 6.19 14.85 10.55
CA ASP A 336 5.72 16.23 10.79
C ASP A 336 4.21 16.40 10.51
N GLU A 337 3.65 15.61 9.59
CA GLU A 337 2.26 15.71 9.13
C GLU A 337 1.43 14.44 9.45
N LEU A 338 1.88 13.66 10.43
CA LEU A 338 1.37 12.32 10.76
C LEU A 338 -0.15 12.30 10.95
N THR A 339 -0.66 13.23 11.75
CA THR A 339 -2.08 13.29 12.14
C THR A 339 -2.92 14.22 11.24
N THR A 340 -2.34 14.72 10.14
CA THR A 340 -3.01 15.65 9.20
C THR A 340 -3.03 15.11 7.78
N THR A 341 -1.97 15.35 7.00
CA THR A 341 -1.82 14.89 5.61
C THR A 341 -1.83 13.36 5.55
N PHE A 342 -1.11 12.71 6.46
CA PHE A 342 -0.89 11.26 6.45
C PHE A 342 -1.79 10.49 7.42
N LYS A 343 -2.82 11.15 7.97
CA LYS A 343 -3.77 10.49 8.86
C LYS A 343 -4.47 9.35 8.11
N SER A 344 -4.33 8.14 8.65
CA SER A 344 -5.06 6.97 8.19
C SER A 344 -6.39 6.85 8.92
N HIS A 345 -7.41 6.36 8.22
CA HIS A 345 -8.67 5.94 8.84
C HIS A 345 -8.73 4.41 8.85
N TYR A 346 -9.17 3.86 9.97
CA TYR A 346 -9.47 2.44 10.14
C TYR A 346 -10.92 2.34 10.57
N SER A 347 -11.69 1.48 9.93
CA SER A 347 -13.07 1.25 10.32
C SER A 347 -13.15 0.35 11.55
N HIS A 348 -12.22 -0.60 11.67
CA HIS A 348 -12.23 -1.66 12.67
C HIS A 348 -10.85 -1.85 13.28
N GLU A 349 -10.83 -2.12 14.59
CA GLU A 349 -9.67 -2.57 15.33
C GLU A 349 -9.96 -3.98 15.84
N ILE A 350 -9.09 -4.93 15.51
CA ILE A 350 -9.27 -6.36 15.83
C ILE A 350 -8.04 -6.90 16.55
N SER A 351 -8.19 -7.93 17.38
CA SER A 351 -7.02 -8.60 17.98
C SER A 351 -6.22 -9.37 16.93
N LEU A 352 -5.00 -9.80 17.29
CA LEU A 352 -4.22 -10.68 16.42
C LEU A 352 -5.00 -11.96 16.07
N THR A 353 -5.66 -12.58 17.04
CA THR A 353 -6.41 -13.84 16.84
C THR A 353 -7.68 -13.65 16.03
N ASP A 354 -8.40 -12.53 16.20
CA ASP A 354 -9.60 -12.23 15.41
C ASP A 354 -9.28 -12.05 13.92
N ALA A 355 -8.02 -11.72 13.58
CA ALA A 355 -7.60 -11.62 12.18
C ALA A 355 -7.65 -12.96 11.42
N LEU A 356 -7.70 -14.09 12.13
CA LEU A 356 -7.90 -15.44 11.57
C LEU A 356 -9.29 -16.02 11.80
N ASP A 357 -10.26 -15.19 12.20
CA ASP A 357 -11.67 -15.53 12.01
C ASP A 357 -12.02 -15.47 10.50
N VAL A 358 -12.79 -16.44 10.00
CA VAL A 358 -13.05 -16.58 8.55
C VAL A 358 -13.90 -15.44 8.03
N ASP A 359 -14.94 -15.02 8.77
CA ASP A 359 -15.84 -13.95 8.35
C ASP A 359 -15.10 -12.60 8.36
N THR A 360 -14.31 -12.37 9.41
CA THR A 360 -13.41 -11.21 9.52
C THR A 360 -12.40 -11.18 8.37
N ALA A 361 -11.79 -12.32 8.04
CA ALA A 361 -10.85 -12.45 6.94
C ALA A 361 -11.46 -12.19 5.57
N GLN A 362 -12.68 -12.68 5.32
CA GLN A 362 -13.41 -12.37 4.11
C GLN A 362 -13.73 -10.88 4.01
N ALA A 363 -14.12 -10.25 5.11
CA ALA A 363 -14.47 -8.84 5.16
C ALA A 363 -13.26 -7.93 4.82
N TYR A 364 -12.11 -8.10 5.48
CA TYR A 364 -10.94 -7.28 5.16
C TYR A 364 -10.32 -7.62 3.79
N ASN A 365 -10.45 -8.85 3.31
CA ASN A 365 -9.94 -9.24 1.99
C ASN A 365 -10.72 -8.61 0.82
N ALA A 366 -11.94 -8.13 1.07
CA ALA A 366 -12.76 -7.45 0.08
C ALA A 366 -12.17 -6.08 -0.36
N LYS A 367 -11.25 -5.49 0.42
CA LYS A 367 -10.53 -4.24 0.10
C LYS A 367 -11.50 -3.09 -0.24
N ARG A 368 -12.62 -3.00 0.47
CA ARG A 368 -13.64 -1.96 0.26
C ARG A 368 -13.13 -0.60 0.71
N THR A 369 -13.58 0.45 0.04
CA THR A 369 -13.20 1.83 0.38
C THR A 369 -13.72 2.19 1.75
N GLY A 370 -12.84 2.74 2.61
CA GLY A 370 -13.20 3.14 3.97
C GLY A 370 -13.21 1.99 4.99
N GLU A 371 -13.05 0.74 4.55
CA GLU A 371 -13.10 -0.44 5.43
C GLU A 371 -11.70 -1.00 5.71
N LYS A 372 -10.73 -0.13 6.08
CA LYS A 372 -9.37 -0.58 6.42
C LYS A 372 -9.37 -1.11 7.86
N TYR A 373 -8.78 -2.29 8.05
CA TYR A 373 -8.64 -2.93 9.36
C TYR A 373 -7.28 -2.63 9.97
N LEU A 374 -7.27 -2.52 11.29
CA LEU A 374 -6.07 -2.43 12.11
C LEU A 374 -6.03 -3.60 13.08
N ILE A 375 -4.94 -4.35 13.08
CA ILE A 375 -4.68 -5.37 14.09
C ILE A 375 -4.03 -4.69 15.30
N ARG A 376 -4.50 -5.05 16.50
CA ARG A 376 -3.97 -4.69 17.81
C ARG A 376 -3.37 -5.96 18.42
N PRO A 377 -2.07 -6.23 18.20
CA PRO A 377 -1.48 -7.52 18.53
C PRO A 377 -1.46 -7.87 20.02
#